data_AF-A0A351A3G0-F1
#
_entry.id   AF-A0A351A3G0-F1
#
_cell.length_a   1.000
_cell.length_b   1.000
_cell.length_c   1.000
_cell.angle_alpha   90.00
_cell.angle_beta   90.00
_cell.angle_gamma   90.00
#
_symmetry.space_group_name_H-M   'P 1'
#
loop_
_entity.id
_entity.type
_entity.pdbx_description
1 polymer ?
#
loop_
_entity_poly.entity_id
_entity_poly.type
_entity_poly.pdbx_seq_one_letter_code
_entity_poly.pdbx_strand_id
1 'polypeptide(L)'
;MLARRLAGSPWLVGRFALRMAVTGLYRADSPLRPTLLSLGSALTLLVASTLVVLALLHTIEETVPERAPALVFYDIAAAHKDDFEALVHEAPSLEQVDLAPLVLGRLAAVNDEALRDSADPRRRLEARDEHKMSTLQNNFDQVVVTRGAWWPDDYRGPA
;
A
#
# COMPACT_ATOMS: atom_id res chain seq x y z
N MET A 1 -33.13 29.70 -17.89
CA MET A 1 -34.49 30.21 -17.60
C MET A 1 -34.84 30.27 -16.10
N LEU A 2 -34.33 29.38 -15.22
CA LEU A 2 -34.56 29.46 -13.76
C LEU A 2 -34.08 30.77 -13.09
N ALA A 3 -32.98 31.37 -13.59
CA ALA A 3 -32.39 32.56 -12.98
C ALA A 3 -33.27 33.83 -13.07
N ARG A 4 -34.10 34.00 -14.13
CA ARG A 4 -35.06 35.13 -14.23
C ARG A 4 -36.22 35.01 -13.24
N ARG A 5 -36.57 33.77 -12.82
CA ARG A 5 -37.64 33.53 -11.84
C ARG A 5 -37.19 33.82 -10.41
N LEU A 6 -35.93 33.55 -10.07
CA LEU A 6 -35.38 33.83 -8.74
C LEU A 6 -35.23 35.32 -8.44
N ALA A 7 -34.94 36.15 -9.46
CA ALA A 7 -34.83 37.60 -9.30
C ALA A 7 -36.17 38.30 -8.94
N GLY A 8 -37.31 37.64 -9.18
CA GLY A 8 -38.65 38.09 -8.80
C GLY A 8 -39.20 37.42 -7.53
N SER A 9 -38.39 36.62 -6.82
CA SER A 9 -38.85 35.93 -5.61
C SER A 9 -39.13 36.93 -4.48
N PRO A 10 -40.29 36.85 -3.81
CA PRO A 10 -40.67 37.76 -2.72
C PRO A 10 -39.68 37.73 -1.54
N TRP A 11 -38.84 36.70 -1.43
CA TRP A 11 -37.84 36.54 -0.37
C TRP A 11 -36.59 37.43 -0.54
N LEU A 12 -36.43 38.07 -1.70
CA LEU A 12 -35.35 39.02 -2.01
C LEU A 12 -35.82 40.48 -2.01
N VAL A 13 -37.12 40.72 -1.75
CA VAL A 13 -37.70 42.07 -1.66
C VAL A 13 -37.24 42.70 -0.33
N GLY A 14 -36.54 43.84 -0.42
CA GLY A 14 -35.95 44.55 0.73
C GLY A 14 -34.44 44.35 0.93
N ARG A 15 -33.81 43.40 0.23
CA ARG A 15 -32.36 43.14 0.31
C ARG A 15 -31.65 43.53 -0.99
N PHE A 16 -31.57 44.84 -1.25
CA PHE A 16 -30.99 45.39 -2.48
C PHE A 16 -29.55 44.91 -2.75
N ALA A 17 -28.73 44.83 -1.70
CA ALA A 17 -27.34 44.35 -1.80
C ALA A 17 -27.26 42.88 -2.26
N LEU A 18 -28.10 42.00 -1.73
CA LEU A 18 -28.16 40.59 -2.15
C LEU A 18 -28.66 40.44 -3.59
N ARG A 19 -29.67 41.23 -3.98
CA ARG A 19 -30.17 41.23 -5.35
C ARG A 19 -29.08 41.67 -6.33
N MET A 20 -28.34 42.74 -6.00
CA MET A 20 -27.20 43.23 -6.79
C MET A 20 -26.08 42.20 -6.89
N ALA A 21 -25.72 41.54 -5.78
CA ALA A 21 -24.70 40.49 -5.75
C ALA A 21 -25.08 39.30 -6.64
N VAL A 22 -26.32 38.83 -6.57
CA VAL A 22 -26.83 37.74 -7.42
C VAL A 22 -26.84 38.15 -8.90
N THR A 23 -27.29 39.36 -9.24
CA THR A 23 -27.24 39.85 -10.63
C THR A 23 -25.81 40.03 -11.15
N GLY A 24 -24.86 40.41 -10.28
CA GLY A 24 -23.44 40.51 -10.59
C GLY A 24 -22.81 39.16 -10.92
N LEU A 25 -23.28 38.07 -10.33
CA LEU A 25 -22.81 36.70 -10.63
C LEU A 25 -23.30 36.20 -11.99
N TYR A 26 -24.54 36.54 -12.37
CA TYR A 26 -25.18 36.04 -13.60
C TYR A 26 -24.78 36.81 -14.87
N ARG A 27 -24.21 38.01 -14.78
CA ARG A 27 -23.83 38.80 -15.95
C ARG A 27 -22.61 38.19 -16.67
N ALA A 28 -22.70 38.01 -17.99
CA ALA A 28 -21.68 37.30 -18.78
C ALA A 28 -20.29 37.98 -18.75
N ASP A 29 -20.27 39.31 -18.66
CA ASP A 29 -19.06 40.15 -18.56
C ASP A 29 -18.57 40.39 -17.12
N SER A 30 -19.06 39.59 -16.15
CA SER A 30 -18.70 39.81 -14.75
C SER A 30 -17.31 39.25 -14.41
N PRO A 31 -16.40 40.06 -13.84
CA PRO A 31 -15.10 39.58 -13.37
C PRO A 31 -15.21 38.58 -12.19
N LEU A 32 -16.40 38.42 -11.60
CA LEU A 32 -16.67 37.48 -10.50
C LEU A 32 -16.68 36.01 -10.94
N ARG A 33 -16.99 35.71 -12.21
CA ARG A 33 -17.02 34.34 -12.72
C ARG A 33 -15.64 33.67 -12.75
N PRO A 34 -14.61 34.26 -13.39
CA PRO A 34 -13.28 33.65 -13.41
C PRO A 34 -12.64 33.59 -12.02
N THR A 35 -12.90 34.56 -11.15
CA THR A 35 -12.41 34.54 -9.76
C THR A 35 -13.05 33.43 -8.93
N LEU A 36 -14.37 33.20 -9.06
CA LEU A 36 -15.04 32.07 -8.40
C LEU A 36 -14.56 30.70 -8.92
N LEU A 37 -14.33 30.59 -10.24
CA LEU A 37 -13.76 29.37 -10.83
C LEU A 37 -12.34 29.12 -10.31
N SER A 38 -11.50 30.16 -10.24
CA SER A 38 -10.16 30.05 -9.66
C SER A 38 -10.20 29.64 -8.19
N LEU A 39 -11.08 30.26 -7.39
CA LEU A 39 -11.26 29.94 -5.98
C LEU A 39 -11.77 28.52 -5.77
N GLY A 40 -12.76 28.09 -6.54
CA GLY A 40 -13.30 26.73 -6.50
C GLY A 40 -12.27 25.68 -6.88
N SER A 41 -11.48 25.92 -7.94
CA SER A 41 -10.40 25.03 -8.36
C SER A 41 -9.27 24.95 -7.34
N ALA A 42 -8.86 26.07 -6.74
CA ALA A 42 -7.83 26.10 -5.70
C ALA A 42 -8.29 25.34 -4.45
N LEU A 43 -9.54 25.55 -4.01
CA LEU A 43 -10.12 24.82 -2.89
C LEU A 43 -10.25 23.32 -3.20
N THR A 44 -10.69 22.96 -4.40
CA THR A 44 -10.81 21.57 -4.83
C THR A 44 -9.44 20.88 -4.83
N LEU A 45 -8.40 21.54 -5.34
CA LEU A 45 -7.04 21.02 -5.33
C LEU A 45 -6.52 20.83 -3.90
N LEU A 46 -6.76 21.81 -3.01
CA LEU A 46 -6.39 21.71 -1.61
C LEU A 46 -7.05 20.50 -0.95
N VAL A 47 -8.37 20.36 -1.09
CA VAL A 47 -9.13 19.24 -0.53
C VAL A 47 -8.65 17.91 -1.12
N ALA A 48 -8.45 17.82 -2.43
CA ALA A 48 -7.96 16.61 -3.09
C ALA A 48 -6.57 16.22 -2.57
N SER A 49 -5.66 17.17 -2.42
CA SER A 49 -4.32 16.93 -1.86
C SER A 49 -4.40 16.44 -0.41
N THR A 50 -5.25 17.05 0.43
CA THR A 50 -5.46 16.61 1.81
C THR A 50 -6.01 15.19 1.86
N LEU A 51 -6.97 14.84 0.99
CA LEU A 51 -7.52 13.47 0.91
C LEU A 51 -6.45 12.46 0.50
N VAL A 52 -5.57 12.79 -0.45
CA VAL A 52 -4.45 11.92 -0.83
C VAL A 52 -3.49 11.70 0.33
N VAL A 53 -3.14 12.76 1.07
CA VAL A 53 -2.25 12.65 2.24
C VAL A 53 -2.89 11.78 3.33
N LEU A 54 -4.17 12.02 3.64
CA LEU A 54 -4.90 11.23 4.64
C LEU A 54 -5.03 9.76 4.22
N ALA A 55 -5.34 9.50 2.96
CA ALA A 55 -5.42 8.13 2.45
C ALA A 55 -4.06 7.42 2.54
N LEU A 56 -2.97 8.12 2.23
CA LEU A 56 -1.63 7.56 2.33
C LEU A 56 -1.24 7.25 3.78
N LEU A 57 -1.49 8.19 4.70
CA LEU A 57 -1.22 7.99 6.12
C LEU A 57 -2.04 6.81 6.68
N HIS A 58 -3.32 6.74 6.33
CA HIS A 58 -4.18 5.63 6.71
C HIS A 58 -3.66 4.29 6.15
N THR A 59 -3.23 4.27 4.88
CA THR A 59 -2.63 3.08 4.28
C THR A 59 -1.36 2.67 5.02
N ILE A 60 -0.49 3.62 5.38
CA ILE A 60 0.72 3.33 6.14
C ILE A 60 0.36 2.75 7.52
N GLU A 61 -0.58 3.37 8.24
CA GLU A 61 -1.03 2.90 9.54
C GLU A 61 -1.66 1.49 9.48
N GLU A 62 -2.40 1.17 8.43
CA GLU A 62 -2.99 -0.17 8.22
C GLU A 62 -1.97 -1.21 7.75
N THR A 63 -0.93 -0.81 7.02
CA THR A 63 0.04 -1.73 6.44
C THR A 63 1.24 -2.00 7.35
N VAL A 64 1.56 -1.09 8.28
CA VAL A 64 2.58 -1.32 9.29
C VAL A 64 2.01 -2.31 10.31
N PRO A 65 2.59 -3.52 10.44
CA PRO A 65 2.13 -4.48 11.44
C PRO A 65 2.25 -3.88 12.83
N GLU A 66 1.26 -4.14 13.72
CA GLU A 66 1.33 -3.74 15.14
C GLU A 66 2.63 -4.24 15.82
N ARG A 67 3.21 -5.33 15.30
CA ARG A 67 4.51 -5.88 15.71
C ARG A 67 5.45 -5.96 14.52
N ALA A 68 6.09 -4.84 14.18
CA ALA A 68 7.18 -4.85 13.20
C ALA A 68 8.51 -5.25 13.89
N PRO A 69 9.33 -6.11 13.27
CA PRO A 69 10.63 -6.46 13.83
C PRO A 69 11.54 -5.22 13.85
N ALA A 70 12.11 -4.92 15.02
CA ALA A 70 13.03 -3.79 15.18
C ALA A 70 14.41 -4.06 14.54
N LEU A 71 14.78 -5.35 14.42
CA LEU A 71 16.07 -5.77 13.90
C LEU A 71 15.91 -7.09 13.14
N VAL A 72 16.51 -7.17 11.95
CA VAL A 72 16.49 -8.37 11.10
C VAL A 72 17.92 -8.73 10.75
N PHE A 73 18.28 -9.99 11.02
CA PHE A 73 19.58 -10.55 10.68
C PHE A 73 19.44 -11.52 9.52
N TYR A 74 20.39 -11.48 8.60
CA TYR A 74 20.47 -12.38 7.45
C TYR A 74 21.75 -13.23 7.55
N ASP A 75 21.75 -14.35 6.84
CA ASP A 75 22.94 -15.19 6.62
C ASP A 75 23.57 -15.75 7.90
N ILE A 76 22.75 -16.08 8.90
CA ILE A 76 23.19 -16.83 10.08
C ILE A 76 23.51 -18.26 9.63
N ALA A 77 24.80 -18.61 9.63
CA ALA A 77 25.23 -19.95 9.27
C ALA A 77 24.65 -20.98 10.26
N ALA A 78 24.25 -22.15 9.76
CA ALA A 78 23.65 -23.21 10.58
C ALA A 78 24.51 -23.61 11.79
N ALA A 79 25.84 -23.56 11.66
CA ALA A 79 26.78 -23.87 12.74
C ALA A 79 26.80 -22.82 13.88
N HIS A 80 26.32 -21.60 13.61
CA HIS A 80 26.29 -20.48 14.57
C HIS A 80 24.89 -20.16 15.07
N LYS A 81 23.87 -20.93 14.65
CA LYS A 81 22.48 -20.69 15.00
C LYS A 81 22.28 -20.68 16.52
N ASP A 82 22.77 -21.72 17.19
CA ASP A 82 22.49 -21.93 18.62
C ASP A 82 23.22 -20.91 19.50
N ASP A 83 24.45 -20.53 19.13
CA ASP A 83 25.21 -19.48 19.80
C ASP A 83 24.53 -18.11 19.66
N PHE A 84 23.99 -17.81 18.46
CA PHE A 84 23.26 -16.57 18.20
C PHE A 84 21.96 -16.52 19.01
N GLU A 85 21.20 -17.61 19.03
CA GLU A 85 19.95 -17.72 19.78
C GLU A 85 20.20 -17.49 21.28
N ALA A 86 21.24 -18.11 21.85
CA ALA A 86 21.64 -17.89 23.23
C ALA A 86 21.97 -16.40 23.52
N LEU A 87 22.77 -15.77 22.65
CA LEU A 87 23.17 -14.37 22.82
C LEU A 87 21.99 -13.40 22.76
N VAL A 88 21.05 -13.61 21.83
CA VAL A 88 19.88 -12.73 21.71
C VAL A 88 18.97 -12.87 22.93
N HIS A 89 18.81 -14.09 23.47
CA HIS A 89 18.00 -14.35 24.66
C HIS A 89 18.55 -13.70 25.95
N GLU A 90 19.81 -13.30 25.98
CA GLU A 90 20.37 -12.54 27.10
C GLU A 90 19.95 -11.06 27.10
N ALA A 91 19.38 -10.54 26.00
CA ALA A 91 18.99 -9.15 25.89
C ALA A 91 17.73 -8.85 26.74
N PRO A 92 17.79 -7.88 27.68
CA PRO A 92 16.69 -7.61 28.62
C PRO A 92 15.45 -6.98 27.96
N SER A 93 15.61 -6.40 26.77
CA SER A 93 14.52 -5.77 26.00
C SER A 93 13.94 -6.71 24.93
N LEU A 94 14.28 -8.00 24.97
CA LEU A 94 13.80 -8.96 23.99
C LEU A 94 12.36 -9.38 24.30
N GLU A 95 11.45 -9.11 23.37
CA GLU A 95 10.06 -9.59 23.45
C GLU A 95 9.85 -10.90 22.68
N GLN A 96 10.41 -11.00 21.46
CA GLN A 96 10.21 -12.14 20.58
C GLN A 96 11.42 -12.33 19.65
N VAL A 97 11.77 -13.59 19.38
CA VAL A 97 12.74 -14.00 18.36
C VAL A 97 12.08 -15.03 17.49
N ASP A 98 12.07 -14.78 16.19
CA ASP A 98 11.64 -15.77 15.20
C ASP A 98 12.83 -16.07 14.27
N LEU A 99 13.11 -17.35 14.07
CA LEU A 99 14.12 -17.81 13.12
C LEU A 99 13.45 -18.52 11.95
N ALA A 100 13.74 -18.05 10.74
CA ALA A 100 13.29 -18.66 9.51
C ALA A 100 14.51 -19.21 8.74
N PRO A 101 14.45 -20.45 8.21
CA PRO A 101 15.50 -20.95 7.35
C PRO A 101 15.52 -20.15 6.05
N LEU A 102 16.72 -19.80 5.58
CA LEU A 102 16.92 -19.07 4.33
C LEU A 102 17.88 -19.86 3.44
N VAL A 103 17.41 -20.18 2.24
CA VAL A 103 18.20 -20.88 1.22
C VAL A 103 18.30 -19.97 0.00
N LEU A 104 19.52 -19.65 -0.43
CA LEU A 104 19.73 -19.04 -1.74
C LEU A 104 19.83 -20.15 -2.79
N GLY A 105 18.99 -20.07 -3.80
CA GLY A 105 18.97 -21.01 -4.91
C GLY A 105 18.77 -20.29 -6.24
N ARG A 106 19.10 -20.97 -7.33
CA ARG A 106 18.84 -20.47 -8.70
C ARG A 106 17.89 -21.42 -9.39
N LEU A 107 17.00 -20.89 -10.21
CA LEU A 107 16.07 -21.70 -10.98
C LEU A 107 16.80 -22.33 -12.18
N ALA A 108 16.83 -23.66 -12.23
CA ALA A 108 17.43 -24.40 -13.34
C ALA A 108 16.39 -24.70 -14.44
N ALA A 109 15.21 -25.18 -14.05
CA ALA A 109 14.14 -25.60 -14.95
C ALA A 109 12.76 -25.41 -14.30
N VAL A 110 11.73 -25.32 -15.14
CA VAL A 110 10.31 -25.32 -14.73
C VAL A 110 9.57 -26.30 -15.62
N ASN A 111 8.83 -27.24 -15.04
CA ASN A 111 8.13 -28.31 -15.77
C ASN A 111 9.07 -29.05 -16.76
N ASP A 112 10.27 -29.40 -16.29
CA ASP A 112 11.35 -30.03 -17.08
C ASP A 112 11.90 -29.20 -18.26
N GLU A 113 11.45 -27.96 -18.45
CA GLU A 113 11.99 -27.04 -19.45
C GLU A 113 13.15 -26.23 -18.84
N ALA A 114 14.35 -26.39 -19.39
CA ALA A 114 15.52 -25.63 -18.95
C ALA A 114 15.32 -24.13 -19.23
N LEU A 115 15.32 -23.31 -18.17
CA LEU A 115 15.05 -21.88 -18.29
C LEU A 115 16.16 -21.14 -19.07
N ARG A 116 17.41 -21.61 -18.97
CA ARG A 116 18.57 -21.00 -19.63
C ARG A 116 18.49 -21.04 -21.16
N ASP A 117 17.82 -22.04 -21.71
CA ASP A 117 17.69 -22.28 -23.15
C ASP A 117 16.31 -21.91 -23.68
N SER A 118 15.45 -21.34 -22.83
CA SER A 118 14.09 -20.96 -23.21
C SER A 118 14.10 -19.86 -24.28
N ALA A 119 13.18 -19.95 -25.23
CA ALA A 119 13.00 -18.93 -26.26
C ALA A 119 12.50 -17.60 -25.68
N ASP A 120 11.90 -17.62 -24.48
CA ASP A 120 11.47 -16.42 -23.76
C ASP A 120 12.67 -15.75 -23.06
N PRO A 121 13.03 -14.51 -23.41
CA PRO A 121 14.09 -13.76 -22.75
C PRO A 121 13.88 -13.59 -21.24
N ARG A 122 12.63 -13.50 -20.77
CA ARG A 122 12.34 -13.36 -19.34
C ARG A 122 12.72 -14.62 -18.58
N ARG A 123 12.32 -15.78 -19.08
CA ARG A 123 12.70 -17.08 -18.49
C ARG A 123 14.21 -17.27 -18.41
N ARG A 124 14.95 -16.84 -19.45
CA ARG A 124 16.42 -16.88 -19.43
C ARG A 124 17.05 -15.94 -18.41
N LEU A 125 16.40 -14.80 -18.12
CA LEU A 125 16.84 -13.87 -17.09
C LEU A 125 16.61 -14.46 -15.70
N GLU A 126 15.43 -15.00 -15.44
CA GLU A 126 15.11 -15.68 -14.16
C GLU A 126 16.12 -16.79 -13.84
N ALA A 127 16.60 -17.54 -14.85
CA ALA A 127 17.63 -18.56 -14.64
C ALA A 127 18.98 -18.02 -14.11
N ARG A 128 19.22 -16.71 -14.24
CA ARG A 128 20.44 -16.03 -13.79
C ARG A 128 20.28 -15.38 -12.43
N ASP A 129 19.04 -15.20 -11.98
CA ASP A 129 18.74 -14.56 -10.73
C ASP A 129 18.90 -15.55 -9.57
N GLU A 130 19.31 -15.02 -8.42
CA GLU A 130 19.35 -15.75 -7.16
C GLU A 130 18.07 -15.47 -6.38
N HIS A 131 17.39 -16.54 -6.00
CA HIS A 131 16.14 -16.48 -5.27
C HIS A 131 16.38 -16.89 -3.82
N LYS A 132 15.97 -16.01 -2.93
CA LYS A 132 15.87 -16.29 -1.49
C LYS A 132 14.60 -17.10 -1.25
N MET A 133 14.78 -18.33 -0.81
CA MET A 133 13.70 -19.27 -0.51
C MET A 133 13.68 -19.53 0.99
N SER A 134 12.48 -19.60 1.54
CA SER A 134 12.24 -19.94 2.95
C SER A 134 11.05 -20.90 3.04
N THR A 135 10.83 -21.49 4.20
CA THR A 135 9.65 -22.33 4.47
C THR A 135 8.80 -21.68 5.53
N LEU A 136 7.47 -21.82 5.40
CA LEU A 136 6.48 -21.40 6.39
C LEU A 136 6.35 -22.37 7.57
N GLN A 137 7.25 -23.34 7.70
CA GLN A 137 7.30 -24.22 8.87
C GLN A 137 7.32 -23.38 10.15
N ASN A 138 6.55 -23.84 11.15
CA ASN A 138 6.35 -23.18 12.44
C ASN A 138 5.63 -21.81 12.39
N ASN A 139 5.10 -21.39 11.23
CA ASN A 139 4.28 -20.17 11.08
C ASN A 139 4.96 -18.92 11.67
N PHE A 140 6.26 -18.76 11.41
CA PHE A 140 7.07 -17.65 11.96
C PHE A 140 6.55 -16.27 11.54
N ASP A 141 5.84 -16.18 10.42
CA ASP A 141 5.20 -14.96 9.90
C ASP A 141 3.76 -14.76 10.43
N GLN A 142 3.32 -15.61 11.37
CA GLN A 142 2.02 -15.56 12.06
C GLN A 142 0.83 -15.53 11.09
N VAL A 143 0.96 -16.18 9.93
CA VAL A 143 -0.10 -16.22 8.93
C VAL A 143 -1.32 -16.96 9.48
N VAL A 144 -2.47 -16.31 9.36
CA VAL A 144 -3.77 -16.87 9.74
C VAL A 144 -4.46 -17.41 8.49
N VAL A 145 -4.66 -18.73 8.43
CA VAL A 145 -5.42 -19.36 7.35
C VAL A 145 -6.91 -19.10 7.56
N THR A 146 -7.47 -18.19 6.77
CA THR A 146 -8.91 -17.86 6.82
C THR A 146 -9.79 -18.88 6.09
N ARG A 147 -9.20 -19.66 5.17
CA ARG A 147 -9.89 -20.72 4.42
C ARG A 147 -8.90 -21.77 3.93
N GLY A 148 -9.29 -23.04 4.00
CA GLY A 148 -8.45 -24.18 3.62
C GLY A 148 -7.64 -24.71 4.80
N ALA A 149 -6.59 -25.46 4.50
CA ALA A 149 -5.65 -25.96 5.49
C ALA A 149 -4.23 -25.90 4.90
N TRP A 150 -3.24 -25.72 5.77
CA TRP A 150 -1.84 -25.89 5.37
C TRP A 150 -1.57 -27.33 4.96
N TRP A 151 -0.58 -27.50 4.09
CA TRP A 151 -0.03 -28.82 3.84
C TRP A 151 0.63 -29.38 5.11
N PRO A 152 0.57 -30.71 5.33
CA PRO A 152 1.34 -31.36 6.38
C PRO A 152 2.84 -31.09 6.26
N ASP A 153 3.57 -31.14 7.38
CA ASP A 153 5.03 -30.87 7.41
C ASP A 153 5.84 -31.82 6.51
N ASP A 154 5.33 -33.02 6.25
CA ASP A 154 5.93 -34.06 5.41
C ASP A 154 5.39 -34.11 3.98
N TYR A 155 4.63 -33.10 3.57
CA TYR A 155 4.05 -33.04 2.23
C TYR A 155 5.11 -32.90 1.13
N ARG A 156 5.10 -33.82 0.16
CA ARG A 156 6.08 -33.89 -0.94
C ARG A 156 5.56 -33.37 -2.28
N GLY A 157 4.42 -32.71 -2.30
CA GLY A 157 3.77 -32.28 -3.53
C GLY A 157 2.90 -33.37 -4.18
N PRO A 158 2.08 -33.00 -5.18
CA PRO A 158 1.40 -33.96 -6.03
C PRO A 158 2.41 -34.73 -6.89
N ALA A 159 2.09 -36.00 -7.18
CA ALA A 159 2.86 -36.85 -8.08
C ALA A 159 2.69 -36.42 -9.55
#